data_AF-E0RYK0-F1
#
_entry.id   AF-E0RYK0-F1
#
_cell.length_a   1.000
_cell.length_b   1.000
_cell.length_c   1.000
_cell.angle_alpha   90.00
_cell.angle_beta   90.00
_cell.angle_gamma   90.00
#
_symmetry.space_group_name_H-M   'P 1'
#
loop_
_entity.id
_entity.type
_entity.pdbx_description
1 polymer ?
#
loop_
_entity_poly.entity_id
_entity_poly.type
_entity_poly.pdbx_seq_one_letter_code
_entity_poly.pdbx_strand_id
1 'polypeptide(L)'
;MLQLSYLGIAFAAVFYLVFGITVRLMALSDSTRNKARLGILITSFSLVFVFSLFAGLLNLNSSRLFWGVFFLLLSFTALFILVGIFIELHHIRTKVKMRRFMVLFDIVDRFITEGKTQDEILKYLVEIQKLTLKEARDFLDFITDPQNHQFLADVNEKIHEAQLLKRVTK
;
A
#
# COMPACT_ATOMS: atom_id res chain seq x y z
N MET A 1 -26.00 17.37 -18.30
CA MET A 1 -24.79 16.52 -18.19
C MET A 1 -23.50 17.32 -17.99
N LEU A 2 -23.21 18.34 -18.81
CA LEU A 2 -22.00 19.17 -18.64
C LEU A 2 -21.92 19.87 -17.28
N GLN A 3 -23.03 20.51 -16.85
CA GLN A 3 -23.14 21.17 -15.54
C GLN A 3 -22.91 20.22 -14.36
N LEU A 4 -23.40 18.98 -14.47
CA LEU A 4 -23.18 17.94 -13.45
C LEU A 4 -21.69 17.59 -13.33
N SER A 5 -20.97 17.57 -14.46
CA SER A 5 -19.55 17.27 -14.48
C SER A 5 -18.73 18.40 -13.83
N TYR A 6 -19.04 19.67 -14.14
CA TYR A 6 -18.39 20.81 -13.48
C TYR A 6 -18.71 20.87 -11.99
N LEU A 7 -19.97 20.59 -11.62
CA LEU A 7 -20.38 20.51 -10.22
C LEU A 7 -19.60 19.41 -9.49
N GLY A 8 -19.41 18.25 -10.11
CA GLY A 8 -18.63 17.16 -9.54
C GLY A 8 -17.16 17.51 -9.30
N ILE A 9 -16.54 18.25 -10.22
CA ILE A 9 -15.15 18.75 -10.05
C ILE A 9 -15.09 19.76 -8.89
N ALA A 10 -16.00 20.73 -8.85
CA ALA A 10 -16.06 21.71 -7.77
C ALA A 10 -16.33 21.05 -6.40
N PHE A 11 -17.25 20.08 -6.37
CA PHE A 11 -17.55 19.28 -5.19
C PHE A 11 -16.32 18.54 -4.69
N ALA A 12 -15.48 17.98 -5.57
CA ALA A 12 -14.26 17.29 -5.16
C ALA A 12 -13.29 18.24 -4.40
N ALA A 13 -13.15 19.49 -4.85
CA ALA A 13 -12.32 20.48 -4.18
C ALA A 13 -12.89 20.88 -2.81
N VAL A 14 -14.20 21.12 -2.73
CA VAL A 14 -14.89 21.43 -1.48
C VAL A 14 -14.82 20.26 -0.51
N PHE A 15 -15.04 19.03 -0.99
CA PHE A 15 -14.93 17.80 -0.22
C PHE A 15 -13.54 17.66 0.40
N TYR A 16 -12.48 17.84 -0.40
CA TYR A 16 -11.11 17.79 0.09
C TYR A 16 -10.86 18.80 1.23
N LEU A 17 -11.31 20.06 1.06
CA LEU A 17 -11.12 21.11 2.06
C LEU A 17 -11.91 20.84 3.34
N VAL A 18 -13.22 20.58 3.22
CA VAL A 18 -14.11 20.37 4.37
C VAL A 18 -13.66 19.16 5.18
N PHE A 19 -13.50 18.00 4.54
CA PHE A 19 -13.09 16.80 5.25
C PHE A 19 -11.63 16.86 5.71
N GLY A 20 -10.75 17.54 4.95
CA GLY A 20 -9.36 17.76 5.34
C GLY A 20 -9.23 18.58 6.62
N ILE A 21 -10.00 19.66 6.76
CA ILE A 21 -10.07 20.47 7.97
C ILE A 21 -10.69 19.67 9.11
N THR A 22 -11.81 18.99 8.87
CA THR A 22 -12.49 18.18 9.90
C THR A 22 -11.58 17.11 10.49
N VAL A 23 -10.86 16.35 9.65
CA VAL A 23 -9.91 15.33 10.12
C VAL A 23 -8.70 15.94 10.85
N ARG A 24 -8.33 17.19 10.54
CA ARG A 24 -7.28 17.91 11.27
C ARG A 24 -7.72 18.30 12.68
N LEU A 25 -8.98 18.70 12.84
CA LEU A 25 -9.55 19.17 14.11
C LEU A 25 -10.02 18.03 15.02
N MET A 26 -10.23 16.83 14.48
CA MET A 26 -10.66 15.67 15.24
C MET A 26 -9.53 15.13 16.13
N ALA A 27 -9.87 14.73 17.36
CA ALA A 27 -8.96 14.06 18.30
C ALA A 27 -8.74 12.59 17.88
N LEU A 28 -8.00 12.39 16.79
CA LEU A 28 -7.61 11.08 16.26
C LEU A 28 -6.14 10.80 16.57
N SER A 29 -5.80 9.52 16.76
CA SER A 29 -4.41 9.09 16.77
C SER A 29 -3.73 9.36 15.42
N ASP A 30 -2.41 9.57 15.42
CA ASP A 30 -1.66 9.92 14.21
C ASP A 30 -1.85 8.93 13.07
N SER A 31 -1.87 7.64 13.38
CA SER A 31 -2.10 6.56 12.41
C SER A 31 -3.49 6.66 11.77
N THR A 32 -4.54 6.81 12.58
CA THR A 32 -5.92 6.92 12.09
C THR A 32 -6.13 8.20 11.29
N ARG A 33 -5.54 9.31 11.74
CA ARG A 33 -5.58 10.60 11.05
C ARG A 33 -4.92 10.54 9.67
N ASN A 34 -3.74 9.93 9.57
CA ASN A 34 -3.03 9.78 8.30
C ASN A 34 -3.78 8.84 7.33
N LYS A 35 -4.38 7.76 7.85
CA LYS A 35 -5.24 6.87 7.06
C LYS A 35 -6.48 7.60 6.53
N ALA A 36 -7.12 8.42 7.35
CA ALA A 36 -8.28 9.22 6.96
C ALA A 36 -7.90 10.28 5.90
N ARG A 37 -6.78 10.98 6.07
CA ARG A 37 -6.25 11.94 5.08
C ARG A 37 -5.98 11.27 3.74
N LEU A 38 -5.37 10.09 3.74
CA LEU A 38 -5.13 9.32 2.52
C LEU A 38 -6.45 8.94 1.84
N GLY A 39 -7.45 8.49 2.60
CA GLY A 39 -8.78 8.18 2.08
C GLY A 39 -9.46 9.39 1.43
N ILE A 40 -9.44 10.55 2.10
CA ILE A 40 -9.98 11.80 1.55
C ILE A 40 -9.28 12.18 0.24
N LEU A 41 -7.95 12.05 0.21
CA LEU A 41 -7.15 12.39 -0.96
C LEU A 41 -7.49 11.47 -2.15
N ILE A 42 -7.55 10.15 -1.93
CA ILE A 42 -7.93 9.17 -2.96
C ILE A 42 -9.34 9.46 -3.49
N THR A 43 -10.32 9.67 -2.61
CA THR A 43 -11.70 9.98 -3.02
C THR A 43 -11.75 11.27 -3.84
N SER A 44 -11.05 12.33 -3.41
CA SER A 44 -11.05 13.62 -4.09
C SER A 44 -10.47 13.51 -5.50
N PHE A 45 -9.31 12.87 -5.66
CA PHE A 45 -8.70 12.64 -6.97
C PHE A 45 -9.53 11.70 -7.86
N SER A 46 -10.24 10.72 -7.27
CA SER A 46 -11.14 9.84 -8.01
C SER A 46 -12.33 10.60 -8.59
N LEU A 47 -12.93 11.51 -7.82
CA LEU A 47 -14.01 12.37 -8.29
C LEU A 47 -13.50 13.31 -9.40
N VAL A 48 -12.35 13.96 -9.20
CA VAL A 48 -11.73 14.80 -10.26
C VAL A 48 -11.49 13.99 -11.52
N PHE A 49 -10.94 12.78 -11.43
CA PHE A 49 -10.70 11.90 -12.58
C PHE A 49 -11.99 11.63 -13.37
N VAL A 50 -13.02 11.11 -12.69
CA VAL A 50 -14.29 10.72 -13.30
C VAL A 50 -15.00 11.91 -13.93
N PHE A 51 -15.19 12.98 -13.16
CA PHE A 51 -15.95 14.14 -13.64
C PHE A 51 -15.18 14.94 -14.70
N SER A 52 -13.84 15.00 -14.64
CA SER A 52 -13.05 15.63 -15.70
C SER A 52 -13.04 14.80 -16.98
N LEU A 53 -13.08 13.47 -16.90
CA LEU A 53 -13.22 12.61 -18.07
C LEU A 53 -14.53 12.89 -18.80
N PHE A 54 -15.66 12.88 -18.06
CA PHE A 54 -16.97 13.18 -18.64
C PHE A 54 -17.06 14.63 -19.15
N ALA A 55 -16.52 15.60 -18.42
CA ALA A 55 -16.44 16.99 -18.89
C ALA A 55 -15.65 17.12 -20.19
N GLY A 56 -14.54 16.38 -20.32
CA GLY A 56 -13.71 16.34 -21.53
C GLY A 56 -14.49 15.78 -22.72
N LEU A 57 -15.03 14.56 -22.57
CA LEU A 57 -15.78 13.88 -23.62
C LEU A 57 -17.01 14.68 -24.09
N LEU A 58 -17.77 15.25 -23.16
CA LEU A 58 -18.98 16.01 -23.49
C LEU A 58 -18.65 17.37 -24.18
N ASN A 59 -17.55 18.03 -23.80
CA ASN A 59 -17.11 19.25 -24.46
C ASN A 59 -16.61 18.98 -25.90
N LEU A 60 -15.91 17.86 -26.12
CA LEU A 60 -15.51 17.43 -27.46
C LEU A 60 -16.74 17.16 -28.35
N ASN A 61 -17.75 16.46 -27.81
CA ASN A 61 -19.01 16.24 -28.52
C ASN A 61 -19.77 17.54 -28.83
N SER A 62 -19.63 18.56 -27.97
CA SER A 62 -20.26 19.88 -28.15
C SER A 62 -19.43 20.83 -29.04
N SER A 63 -18.46 20.32 -29.80
CA SER A 63 -17.53 21.09 -30.65
C SER A 63 -16.65 22.11 -29.91
N ARG A 64 -16.56 22.04 -28.57
CA ARG A 64 -15.70 22.90 -27.74
C ARG A 64 -14.36 22.23 -27.51
N LEU A 65 -13.54 22.15 -28.56
CA LEU A 65 -12.29 21.38 -28.57
C LEU A 65 -11.31 21.80 -27.46
N PHE A 66 -11.10 23.12 -27.28
CA PHE A 66 -10.17 23.63 -26.26
C PHE A 66 -10.51 23.15 -24.85
N TRP A 67 -11.78 23.30 -24.44
CA TRP A 67 -12.26 22.83 -23.14
C TRP A 67 -12.23 21.31 -23.03
N GLY A 68 -12.56 20.60 -24.12
CA GLY A 68 -12.49 19.15 -24.16
C GLY A 68 -11.08 18.61 -23.86
N VAL A 69 -10.08 19.15 -24.55
CA VAL A 69 -8.67 18.77 -24.36
C VAL A 69 -8.19 19.13 -22.95
N PHE A 70 -8.54 20.31 -22.44
CA PHE A 70 -8.17 20.73 -21.09
C PHE A 70 -8.67 19.76 -20.01
N PHE A 71 -9.96 19.39 -20.06
CA PHE A 71 -10.52 18.48 -19.07
C PHE A 71 -10.02 17.03 -19.20
N LEU A 72 -9.67 16.59 -20.42
CA LEU A 72 -8.99 15.31 -20.60
C LEU A 72 -7.59 15.31 -19.97
N LEU A 73 -6.80 16.36 -20.19
CA LEU A 73 -5.48 16.50 -19.54
C LEU A 73 -5.59 16.50 -18.02
N LEU A 74 -6.59 17.20 -17.47
CA LEU A 74 -6.87 17.20 -16.03
C LEU A 74 -7.21 15.79 -15.52
N SER A 75 -8.02 15.04 -16.27
CA SER A 75 -8.37 13.65 -15.93
C SER A 75 -7.14 12.73 -15.94
N PHE A 76 -6.31 12.78 -16.99
CA PHE A 76 -5.08 11.99 -17.06
C PHE A 76 -4.11 12.33 -15.92
N THR A 77 -4.00 13.60 -15.56
CA THR A 77 -3.15 14.03 -14.43
C THR A 77 -3.66 13.44 -13.12
N ALA A 78 -4.97 13.50 -12.86
CA ALA A 78 -5.57 12.89 -11.68
C ALA A 78 -5.37 11.36 -11.64
N LEU A 79 -5.49 10.69 -12.79
CA LEU A 79 -5.25 9.26 -12.91
C LEU A 79 -3.79 8.90 -12.59
N PHE A 80 -2.83 9.66 -13.12
CA PHE A 80 -1.41 9.43 -12.85
C PHE A 80 -1.09 9.52 -11.34
N ILE A 81 -1.65 10.51 -10.65
CA ILE A 81 -1.51 10.67 -9.20
C ILE A 81 -2.12 9.47 -8.46
N LEU A 82 -3.33 9.04 -8.84
CA LEU A 82 -3.99 7.88 -8.22
C LEU A 82 -3.15 6.62 -8.38
N VAL A 83 -2.67 6.33 -9.60
CA VAL A 83 -1.83 5.17 -9.88
C VAL A 83 -0.55 5.22 -9.05
N GLY A 84 0.11 6.38 -8.94
CA GLY A 84 1.28 6.57 -8.09
C GLY A 84 1.00 6.24 -6.62
N ILE A 85 -0.12 6.71 -6.08
CA ILE A 85 -0.54 6.39 -4.70
C ILE A 85 -0.75 4.89 -4.51
N PHE A 86 -1.42 4.22 -5.46
CA PHE A 86 -1.67 2.79 -5.38
C PHE A 86 -0.38 1.96 -5.44
N ILE A 87 0.56 2.34 -6.30
CA ILE A 87 1.88 1.69 -6.40
C ILE A 87 2.63 1.83 -5.07
N GLU A 88 2.70 3.02 -4.51
CA GLU A 88 3.40 3.26 -3.25
C GLU A 88 2.74 2.48 -2.09
N LEU A 89 1.40 2.48 -2.03
CA LEU A 89 0.65 1.76 -1.01
C LEU A 89 0.86 0.24 -1.13
N HIS A 90 0.90 -0.28 -2.36
CA HIS A 90 1.23 -1.69 -2.62
C HIS A 90 2.65 -2.00 -2.16
N HIS A 91 3.62 -1.17 -2.53
CA HIS A 91 5.02 -1.34 -2.17
C HIS A 91 5.23 -1.34 -0.64
N ILE A 92 4.56 -0.45 0.10
CA ILE A 92 4.57 -0.43 1.56
C ILE A 92 4.00 -1.73 2.14
N ARG A 93 2.85 -2.20 1.63
CA ARG A 93 2.25 -3.47 2.09
C ARG A 93 3.18 -4.66 1.85
N THR A 94 3.81 -4.71 0.69
CA THR A 94 4.77 -5.78 0.35
C THR A 94 5.99 -5.72 1.26
N LYS A 95 6.56 -4.53 1.52
CA LYS A 95 7.66 -4.35 2.47
C LYS A 95 7.31 -4.82 3.88
N VAL A 96 6.10 -4.52 4.37
CA VAL A 96 5.64 -4.98 5.69
C VAL A 96 5.48 -6.50 5.73
N LYS A 97 4.87 -7.10 4.70
CA LYS A 97 4.75 -8.57 4.58
C LYS A 97 6.13 -9.23 4.57
N MET A 98 7.06 -8.73 3.76
CA MET A 98 8.43 -9.25 3.69
C MET A 98 9.15 -9.16 5.04
N ARG A 99 9.03 -8.03 5.75
CA ARG A 99 9.62 -7.88 7.09
C ARG A 99 9.05 -8.91 8.07
N ARG A 100 7.73 -9.09 8.09
CA ARG A 100 7.09 -10.08 8.98
C ARG A 100 7.54 -11.50 8.64
N PHE A 101 7.69 -11.81 7.35
CA PHE A 101 8.21 -13.08 6.87
C PHE A 101 9.65 -13.32 7.33
N MET A 102 10.54 -12.33 7.18
CA MET A 102 11.94 -12.44 7.63
C MET A 102 12.05 -12.66 9.15
N VAL A 103 11.26 -11.93 9.94
CA VAL A 103 11.22 -12.15 11.41
C VAL A 103 10.74 -13.57 11.75
N LEU A 104 9.77 -14.09 10.99
CA LEU A 104 9.29 -15.45 11.18
C LEU A 104 10.36 -16.48 10.82
N PHE A 105 11.08 -16.25 9.72
CA PHE A 105 12.23 -17.06 9.31
C PHE A 105 13.29 -17.10 10.42
N ASP A 106 13.72 -15.95 10.95
CA ASP A 106 14.73 -15.88 12.03
C ASP A 106 14.35 -16.69 13.27
N ILE A 107 13.07 -16.64 13.67
CA ILE A 107 12.58 -17.38 14.84
C ILE A 107 12.61 -18.89 14.58
N VAL A 108 12.21 -19.30 13.38
CA VAL A 108 12.12 -20.72 13.03
C VAL A 108 13.50 -21.31 12.77
N ASP A 109 14.40 -20.57 12.12
CA ASP A 109 15.80 -20.94 11.93
C ASP A 109 16.50 -21.17 13.28
N ARG A 110 16.27 -20.28 14.25
CA ARG A 110 16.74 -20.49 15.63
C ARG A 110 16.17 -21.77 16.24
N PHE A 111 14.89 -22.08 16.04
CA PHE A 111 14.30 -23.33 16.57
C PHE A 111 14.87 -24.59 15.92
N ILE A 112 15.18 -24.55 14.62
CA ILE A 112 15.85 -25.65 13.92
C ILE A 112 17.27 -25.84 14.51
N THR A 113 18.00 -24.75 14.71
CA THR A 113 19.36 -24.77 15.30
C THR A 113 19.36 -25.26 16.75
N GLU A 114 18.32 -24.95 17.52
CA GLU A 114 18.09 -25.46 18.88
C GLU A 114 17.68 -26.95 18.90
N GLY A 115 17.49 -27.58 17.74
CA GLY A 115 17.12 -28.99 17.64
C GLY A 115 15.65 -29.29 17.94
N LYS A 116 14.77 -28.28 17.86
CA LYS A 116 13.33 -28.48 18.07
C LYS A 116 12.72 -29.37 17.00
N THR A 117 11.71 -30.13 17.39
CA THR A 117 11.02 -31.02 16.45
C THR A 117 10.14 -30.23 15.48
N GLN A 118 9.90 -30.78 14.29
CA GLN A 118 9.02 -30.16 13.31
C GLN A 118 7.61 -29.92 13.88
N ASP A 119 7.11 -30.81 14.73
CA ASP A 119 5.80 -30.65 15.37
C ASP A 119 5.76 -29.46 16.33
N GLU A 120 6.84 -29.18 17.07
CA GLU A 120 6.94 -28.01 17.96
C GLU A 120 6.95 -26.70 17.17
N ILE A 121 7.68 -26.67 16.04
CA ILE A 121 7.73 -25.51 15.15
C ILE A 121 6.35 -25.28 14.51
N LEU A 122 5.71 -26.34 14.04
CA LEU A 122 4.40 -26.26 13.41
C LEU A 122 3.32 -25.81 14.41
N LYS A 123 3.40 -26.28 15.66
CA LYS A 123 2.57 -25.80 16.77
C LYS A 123 2.79 -24.30 17.03
N TYR A 124 4.03 -23.82 17.03
CA TYR A 124 4.32 -22.38 17.16
C TYR A 124 3.71 -21.57 16.00
N LEU A 125 3.84 -22.02 14.76
CA LEU A 125 3.31 -21.34 13.58
C LEU A 125 1.76 -21.26 13.61
N VAL A 126 1.09 -22.35 13.99
CA VAL A 126 -0.37 -22.42 14.00
C VAL A 126 -0.97 -21.75 15.23
N GLU A 127 -0.46 -22.00 16.43
CA GLU A 127 -1.08 -21.53 17.67
C GLU A 127 -0.68 -20.08 18.03
N ILE A 128 0.59 -19.72 17.83
CA ILE A 128 1.12 -18.41 18.25
C ILE A 128 1.05 -17.40 17.11
N GLN A 129 1.51 -17.79 15.92
CA GLN A 129 1.49 -16.90 14.75
C GLN A 129 0.15 -16.89 14.00
N LYS A 130 -0.78 -17.78 14.41
CA LYS A 130 -2.13 -17.92 13.86
C LYS A 130 -2.16 -18.15 12.35
N LEU A 131 -1.15 -18.85 11.83
CA LEU A 131 -1.16 -19.34 10.44
C LEU A 131 -2.16 -20.48 10.32
N THR A 132 -2.77 -20.63 9.14
CA THR A 132 -3.51 -21.87 8.85
C THR A 132 -2.54 -23.04 8.79
N LEU A 133 -3.02 -24.25 9.06
CA LEU A 133 -2.17 -25.45 9.06
C LEU A 133 -1.49 -25.68 7.69
N LYS A 134 -2.18 -25.30 6.60
CA LYS A 134 -1.62 -25.32 5.25
C LYS A 134 -0.49 -24.30 5.10
N GLU A 135 -0.72 -23.05 5.45
CA GLU A 135 0.32 -21.99 5.35
C GLU A 135 1.54 -22.29 6.23
N ALA A 136 1.33 -22.89 7.42
CA ALA A 136 2.43 -23.29 8.29
C ALA A 136 3.29 -24.40 7.69
N ARG A 137 2.67 -25.39 7.03
CA ARG A 137 3.38 -26.45 6.30
C ARG A 137 4.09 -25.90 5.07
N ASP A 138 3.39 -25.14 4.22
CA ASP A 138 3.97 -24.53 3.03
C ASP A 138 5.18 -23.65 3.40
N PHE A 139 5.11 -22.92 4.52
CA PHE A 139 6.23 -22.14 5.05
C PHE A 139 7.40 -23.03 5.51
N LEU A 140 7.13 -24.09 6.28
CA LEU A 140 8.13 -25.05 6.75
C LEU A 140 8.83 -25.77 5.58
N ASP A 141 8.07 -26.22 4.59
CA ASP A 141 8.59 -26.86 3.39
C ASP A 141 9.46 -25.88 2.59
N PHE A 142 9.06 -24.61 2.51
CA PHE A 142 9.83 -23.56 1.84
C PHE A 142 11.18 -23.29 2.52
N ILE A 143 11.23 -23.20 3.85
CA ILE A 143 12.48 -22.86 4.58
C ILE A 143 13.41 -24.06 4.80
N THR A 144 12.91 -25.28 4.65
CA THR A 144 13.71 -26.51 4.76
C THR A 144 14.36 -26.91 3.45
N ASP A 145 13.88 -26.37 2.33
CA ASP A 145 14.61 -26.44 1.05
C ASP A 145 15.96 -25.70 1.17
N PRO A 146 17.10 -26.40 0.96
CA PRO A 146 18.43 -25.81 1.09
C PRO A 146 18.65 -24.57 0.22
N GLN A 147 18.06 -24.50 -0.97
CA GLN A 147 18.25 -23.36 -1.87
C GLN A 147 17.51 -22.11 -1.36
N ASN A 148 16.28 -22.29 -0.90
CA ASN A 148 15.46 -21.21 -0.38
C ASN A 148 15.98 -20.74 0.98
N HIS A 149 16.43 -21.67 1.83
CA HIS A 149 17.05 -21.37 3.10
C HIS A 149 18.26 -20.45 2.95
N GLN A 150 19.20 -20.83 2.08
CA GLN A 150 20.40 -20.04 1.82
C GLN A 150 20.05 -18.65 1.25
N PHE A 151 19.09 -18.59 0.32
CA PHE A 151 18.63 -17.31 -0.21
C PHE A 151 18.08 -16.37 0.88
N LEU A 152 17.26 -16.90 1.81
CA LEU A 152 16.71 -16.09 2.90
C LEU A 152 17.79 -15.65 3.89
N ALA A 153 18.76 -16.51 4.21
CA ALA A 153 19.90 -16.17 5.06
C ALA A 153 20.74 -15.03 4.43
N ASP A 154 21.10 -15.14 3.15
CA ASP A 154 21.85 -14.11 2.41
C ASP A 154 21.09 -12.78 2.35
N VAL A 155 19.76 -12.83 2.18
CA VAL A 155 18.89 -11.63 2.21
C VAL A 155 18.89 -11.01 3.60
N ASN A 156 18.86 -11.80 4.66
CA ASN A 156 18.87 -11.29 6.02
C ASN A 156 20.18 -10.59 6.38
N GLU A 157 21.31 -11.19 5.99
CA GLU A 157 22.64 -10.62 6.19
C GLU A 157 22.74 -9.24 5.52
N LYS A 158 22.34 -9.13 4.24
CA LYS A 158 22.30 -7.84 3.52
C LYS A 158 21.38 -6.81 4.16
N ILE A 159 20.25 -7.25 4.73
CA ILE A 159 19.36 -6.35 5.48
C ILE A 159 20.07 -5.83 6.74
N HIS A 160 20.82 -6.68 7.43
CA HIS A 160 21.58 -6.30 8.62
C HIS A 160 22.70 -5.31 8.29
N GLU A 161 23.47 -5.59 7.23
CA GLU A 161 24.50 -4.67 6.71
C GLU A 161 23.92 -3.30 6.36
N ALA A 162 22.79 -3.26 5.64
CA ALA A 162 22.13 -2.01 5.28
C ALA A 162 21.64 -1.22 6.51
N GLN A 163 21.22 -1.91 7.58
CA GLN A 163 20.82 -1.26 8.84
C GLN A 163 22.01 -0.70 9.61
N LEU A 164 23.15 -1.40 9.61
CA LEU A 164 24.40 -0.94 10.22
C LEU A 164 24.91 0.31 9.50
N LEU A 165 24.95 0.30 8.16
CA LEU A 165 25.36 1.46 7.35
C LEU A 165 24.46 2.69 7.61
N LYS A 166 23.14 2.48 7.75
CA LYS A 166 22.18 3.55 8.06
C LYS A 166 22.32 4.13 9.48
N ARG A 167 22.86 3.36 10.44
CA ARG A 167 23.19 3.87 11.78
C ARG A 167 24.49 4.67 11.79
N VAL A 168 25.46 4.29 10.96
CA VAL A 168 26.76 4.97 10.87
C VAL A 168 26.69 6.31 10.10
N THR A 169 25.71 6.45 9.21
CA THR A 169 25.49 7.68 8.39
C THR A 169 24.52 8.69 9.01
N LYS A 170 24.04 8.45 10.23
CA LYS A 170 23.13 9.33 10.98
C LYS A 170 23.84 9.96 12.16
#